data_AF-A0A955AAN9-F1
#
_entry.id   AF-A0A955AAN9-F1
#
_cell.length_a   1.000
_cell.length_b   1.000
_cell.length_c   1.000
_cell.angle_alpha   90.00
_cell.angle_beta   90.00
_cell.angle_gamma   90.00
#
_symmetry.space_group_name_H-M   'P 1'
#
loop_
_entity.id
_entity.type
_entity.pdbx_description
1 polymer ?
#
loop_
_entity_poly.entity_id
_entity_poly.type
_entity_poly.pdbx_seq_one_letter_code
_entity_poly.pdbx_strand_id
1 'polypeptide(L)'
;MVLINFVGFGLLGIAPGIGETLTASASEPFELAVPLGLKPLPIVKDNPLTEAKIALGKQLYFDPRLSDDNSVSCASCHDPHKGWSNGDATAVGVRGQRGGRSAPTVINSVYQHFQFWDGRAGSLEEQALGPIANPIEMNLPIDQAIARLAAIEGYAEQFQQVFGRPVNAEDLGKALAAFERTVLSGNAPYDRFKAGDKNALSEQAQEGMKLFFGKANCSSCHAGANFSDNGFHNLGVNIHHEQPDSGRVAISQLGGDHGAFKTPTLREIARTAPYMHDCSLATLKDVVAYYSRGATPNDHLDEEIFPLNLSDDQQAALVAFLEEGLSSDDYPLVEPPKLP
;
A
#
# COMPACT_ATOMS: atom_id res chain seq x y z
N MET A 1 -69.52 7.24 -52.16
CA MET A 1 -68.68 8.28 -51.54
C MET A 1 -67.32 7.65 -51.30
N VAL A 2 -66.36 8.02 -52.16
CA VAL A 2 -64.89 7.88 -52.09
C VAL A 2 -64.28 6.48 -51.86
N LEU A 3 -63.86 5.88 -52.98
CA LEU A 3 -62.68 5.01 -53.13
C LEU A 3 -61.40 5.76 -52.70
N ILE A 4 -60.36 5.06 -52.22
CA ILE A 4 -58.95 5.25 -52.64
C ILE A 4 -58.06 4.13 -52.06
N ASN A 5 -57.24 3.56 -52.96
CA ASN A 5 -56.13 2.62 -52.77
C ASN A 5 -54.95 3.19 -51.95
N PHE A 6 -54.00 2.32 -51.59
CA PHE A 6 -52.52 2.42 -51.73
C PHE A 6 -51.82 1.76 -50.52
N VAL A 7 -51.18 0.60 -50.73
CA VAL A 7 -49.75 0.36 -51.03
C VAL A 7 -48.95 0.01 -49.78
N GLY A 8 -48.31 -1.17 -49.85
CA GLY A 8 -47.39 -1.64 -48.84
C GLY A 8 -46.08 -0.86 -48.85
N PHE A 9 -45.48 -0.75 -47.66
CA PHE A 9 -44.07 -0.45 -47.48
C PHE A 9 -43.54 -1.38 -46.40
N GLY A 10 -42.57 -2.21 -46.78
CA GLY A 10 -41.74 -2.94 -45.83
C GLY A 10 -40.85 -1.96 -45.08
N LEU A 11 -40.86 -2.06 -43.76
CA LEU A 11 -39.89 -1.40 -42.88
C LEU A 11 -38.88 -2.45 -42.43
N LEU A 12 -37.70 -2.44 -43.06
CA LEU A 12 -36.47 -2.92 -42.43
C LEU A 12 -36.18 -1.99 -41.25
N GLY A 13 -36.48 -2.46 -40.03
CA GLY A 13 -35.99 -1.84 -38.79
C GLY A 13 -34.60 -2.38 -38.49
N ILE A 14 -33.59 -1.55 -38.70
CA ILE A 14 -32.19 -1.77 -38.36
C ILE A 14 -32.09 -1.87 -36.83
N ALA A 15 -31.57 -3.00 -36.32
CA ALA A 15 -31.23 -3.13 -34.90
C ALA A 15 -30.05 -2.21 -34.56
N PRO A 16 -30.05 -1.48 -33.43
CA PRO A 16 -28.89 -0.71 -33.00
C PRO A 16 -27.73 -1.66 -32.67
N GLY A 17 -26.54 -1.31 -33.16
CA GLY A 17 -25.32 -2.06 -32.94
C GLY A 17 -24.98 -2.17 -31.46
N ILE A 18 -24.67 -3.40 -31.05
CA ILE A 18 -24.22 -3.84 -29.72
C ILE A 18 -22.78 -3.36 -29.38
N GLY A 19 -22.29 -2.31 -30.03
CA GLY A 19 -20.88 -1.90 -29.98
C GLY A 19 -20.56 -0.64 -29.16
N GLU A 20 -21.54 0.22 -28.85
CA GLU A 20 -21.27 1.54 -28.25
C GLU A 20 -21.36 1.58 -26.71
N THR A 21 -21.90 0.55 -26.05
CA THR A 21 -22.14 0.58 -24.59
C THR A 21 -20.98 0.04 -23.74
N LEU A 22 -19.98 -0.64 -24.32
CA LEU A 22 -18.90 -1.28 -23.56
C LEU A 22 -17.64 -0.41 -23.39
N THR A 23 -17.48 0.66 -24.17
CA THR A 23 -16.29 1.51 -24.13
C THR A 23 -16.41 2.67 -23.15
N ALA A 24 -17.63 3.21 -22.93
CA ALA A 24 -17.82 4.39 -22.09
C ALA A 24 -17.35 4.18 -20.64
N SER A 25 -17.65 3.03 -20.04
CA SER A 25 -17.31 2.72 -18.64
C SER A 25 -15.79 2.60 -18.36
N ALA A 26 -14.97 2.29 -19.36
CA ALA A 26 -13.53 2.08 -19.15
C ALA A 26 -12.74 3.38 -18.91
N SER A 27 -13.25 4.51 -19.41
CA SER A 27 -12.60 5.82 -19.37
C SER A 27 -13.21 6.81 -18.37
N GLU A 28 -14.39 6.52 -17.81
CA GLU A 28 -15.03 7.43 -16.85
C GLU A 28 -14.19 7.53 -15.56
N PRO A 29 -13.91 8.75 -15.07
CA PRO A 29 -13.21 8.94 -13.80
C PRO A 29 -13.97 8.29 -12.64
N PHE A 30 -13.24 7.50 -11.84
CA PHE A 30 -13.77 6.92 -10.61
C PHE A 30 -13.43 7.82 -9.42
N GLU A 31 -14.46 8.33 -8.75
CA GLU A 31 -14.31 9.06 -7.49
C GLU A 31 -14.27 8.09 -6.31
N LEU A 32 -13.06 7.85 -5.79
CA LEU A 32 -12.88 7.01 -4.61
C LEU A 32 -13.30 7.76 -3.34
N ALA A 33 -14.23 7.16 -2.58
CA ALA A 33 -14.62 7.67 -1.27
C ALA A 33 -13.42 7.61 -0.30
N VAL A 34 -13.02 8.77 0.22
CA VAL A 34 -11.92 8.89 1.17
C VAL A 34 -12.46 8.74 2.61
N PRO A 35 -12.01 7.75 3.39
CA PRO A 35 -12.43 7.59 4.78
C PRO A 35 -12.13 8.82 5.65
N LEU A 36 -12.92 9.00 6.73
CA LEU A 36 -12.73 10.07 7.71
C LEU A 36 -11.28 10.11 8.23
N GLY A 37 -10.71 11.30 8.43
CA GLY A 37 -9.37 11.46 8.99
C GLY A 37 -8.22 11.34 7.98
N LEU A 38 -8.50 10.88 6.75
CA LEU A 38 -7.57 10.98 5.62
C LEU A 38 -7.76 12.30 4.86
N LYS A 39 -6.70 12.71 4.14
CA LYS A 39 -6.74 13.87 3.24
C LYS A 39 -7.34 13.45 1.89
N PRO A 40 -7.90 14.40 1.10
CA PRO A 40 -8.22 14.14 -0.30
C PRO A 40 -7.04 13.49 -1.03
N LEU A 41 -7.34 12.56 -1.93
CA LEU A 41 -6.30 11.82 -2.66
C LEU A 41 -5.43 12.78 -3.49
N PRO A 42 -4.11 12.53 -3.55
CA PRO A 42 -3.24 13.21 -4.49
C PRO A 42 -3.75 13.05 -5.93
N ILE A 43 -3.77 14.14 -6.70
CA ILE A 43 -4.17 14.10 -8.11
C ILE A 43 -3.02 13.51 -8.93
N VAL A 44 -3.23 12.33 -9.51
CA VAL A 44 -2.27 11.68 -10.42
C VAL A 44 -2.79 11.82 -11.86
N LYS A 45 -2.36 12.89 -12.54
CA LYS A 45 -2.89 13.26 -13.88
C LYS A 45 -2.64 12.18 -14.94
N ASP A 46 -1.48 11.52 -14.89
CA ASP A 46 -1.06 10.57 -15.93
C ASP A 46 -1.56 9.14 -15.68
N ASN A 47 -2.26 8.92 -14.55
CA ASN A 47 -2.90 7.66 -14.21
C ASN A 47 -4.20 7.88 -13.41
N PRO A 48 -5.25 8.48 -14.03
CA PRO A 48 -6.54 8.67 -13.36
C PRO A 48 -7.18 7.32 -13.02
N LEU A 49 -7.91 7.26 -11.91
CA LEU A 49 -8.65 6.07 -11.52
C LEU A 49 -9.88 5.90 -12.42
N THR A 50 -10.11 4.67 -12.89
CA THR A 50 -11.35 4.23 -13.52
C THR A 50 -11.70 2.85 -12.96
N GLU A 51 -12.98 2.49 -12.93
CA GLU A 51 -13.41 1.19 -12.39
C GLU A 51 -12.73 0.03 -13.13
N ALA A 52 -12.66 0.10 -14.46
CA ALA A 52 -12.04 -0.93 -15.29
C ALA A 52 -10.53 -1.09 -15.00
N LYS A 53 -9.82 0.03 -14.79
CA LYS A 53 -8.39 -0.01 -14.46
C LYS A 53 -8.14 -0.58 -13.07
N ILE A 54 -8.97 -0.22 -12.08
CA ILE A 54 -8.91 -0.78 -10.73
C ILE A 54 -9.18 -2.28 -10.77
N ALA A 55 -10.18 -2.73 -11.54
CA ALA A 55 -10.51 -4.13 -11.68
C ALA A 55 -9.38 -4.95 -12.34
N LEU A 56 -8.77 -4.41 -13.41
CA LEU A 56 -7.58 -5.00 -14.04
C LEU A 56 -6.40 -5.08 -13.07
N GLY A 57 -6.11 -3.98 -12.36
CA GLY A 57 -5.07 -3.93 -11.33
C GLY A 57 -5.29 -4.96 -10.23
N LYS A 58 -6.54 -5.10 -9.76
CA LYS A 58 -6.92 -6.10 -8.77
C LYS A 58 -6.65 -7.51 -9.29
N GLN A 59 -7.00 -7.83 -10.54
CA GLN A 59 -6.69 -9.16 -11.09
C GLN A 59 -5.20 -9.43 -11.10
N LEU A 60 -4.41 -8.48 -11.62
CA LEU A 60 -2.95 -8.59 -11.70
C LEU A 60 -2.30 -8.74 -10.31
N TYR A 61 -2.77 -7.99 -9.32
CA TYR A 61 -2.24 -8.03 -7.94
C TYR A 61 -2.35 -9.44 -7.31
N PHE A 62 -3.41 -10.18 -7.62
CA PHE A 62 -3.64 -11.53 -7.11
C PHE A 62 -3.18 -12.63 -8.06
N ASP A 63 -2.68 -12.31 -9.25
CA ASP A 63 -2.35 -13.30 -10.28
C ASP A 63 -0.93 -13.86 -10.10
N PRO A 64 -0.77 -15.13 -9.70
CA PRO A 64 0.56 -15.67 -9.48
C PRO A 64 1.31 -15.90 -10.80
N ARG A 65 0.64 -15.83 -11.96
CA ARG A 65 1.28 -15.94 -13.28
C ARG A 65 2.26 -14.80 -13.56
N LEU A 66 2.28 -13.75 -12.74
CA LEU A 66 3.32 -12.72 -12.75
C LEU A 66 4.65 -13.15 -12.08
N SER A 67 4.72 -14.35 -11.52
CA SER A 67 5.98 -14.94 -11.04
C SER A 67 6.48 -16.04 -11.97
N ASP A 68 7.79 -16.30 -11.97
CA ASP A 68 8.41 -17.21 -12.93
C ASP A 68 7.85 -18.64 -12.89
N ASP A 69 7.60 -19.17 -11.70
CA ASP A 69 7.09 -20.51 -11.39
C ASP A 69 5.58 -20.55 -11.10
N ASN A 70 4.88 -19.43 -11.31
CA ASN A 70 3.45 -19.25 -11.05
C ASN A 70 3.04 -19.52 -9.59
N SER A 71 3.94 -19.35 -8.61
CA SER A 71 3.66 -19.63 -7.20
C SER A 71 3.34 -18.41 -6.34
N VAL A 72 3.79 -17.22 -6.73
CA VAL A 72 3.64 -15.99 -5.92
C VAL A 72 3.00 -14.85 -6.72
N SER A 73 2.19 -14.05 -6.05
CA SER A 73 1.63 -12.78 -6.53
C SER A 73 1.95 -11.65 -5.54
N CYS A 74 1.53 -10.42 -5.84
CA CYS A 74 1.65 -9.31 -4.89
C CYS A 74 0.95 -9.66 -3.56
N ALA A 75 -0.24 -10.27 -3.66
CA ALA A 75 -1.02 -10.72 -2.50
C ALA A 75 -0.34 -11.81 -1.65
N SER A 76 0.65 -12.54 -2.17
CA SER A 76 1.42 -13.51 -1.36
C SER A 76 2.29 -12.82 -0.30
N CYS A 77 2.76 -11.60 -0.58
CA CYS A 77 3.60 -10.81 0.32
C CYS A 77 2.83 -9.66 1.00
N HIS A 78 1.73 -9.22 0.39
CA HIS A 78 0.89 -8.12 0.84
C HIS A 78 -0.58 -8.58 0.91
N ASP A 79 -0.83 -9.52 1.81
CA ASP A 79 -2.09 -10.23 1.97
C ASP A 79 -3.13 -9.34 2.67
N PRO A 80 -4.31 -9.10 2.06
CA PRO A 80 -5.39 -8.33 2.67
C PRO A 80 -5.81 -8.86 4.06
N HIS A 81 -5.68 -10.15 4.36
CA HIS A 81 -6.01 -10.70 5.68
C HIS A 81 -4.91 -10.52 6.72
N LYS A 82 -3.72 -10.05 6.33
CA LYS A 82 -2.54 -9.89 7.19
C LYS A 82 -2.02 -8.46 7.20
N GLY A 83 -2.93 -7.50 7.34
CA GLY A 83 -2.58 -6.09 7.38
C GLY A 83 -2.05 -5.54 6.04
N TRP A 84 -2.36 -6.19 4.91
CA TRP A 84 -1.75 -5.91 3.60
C TRP A 84 -0.22 -6.02 3.61
N SER A 85 0.28 -6.91 4.46
CA SER A 85 1.66 -7.32 4.65
C SER A 85 1.70 -8.87 4.60
N ASN A 86 2.78 -9.50 5.03
CA ASN A 86 2.96 -10.95 4.95
C ASN A 86 2.60 -11.67 6.26
N GLY A 87 2.46 -10.94 7.38
CA GLY A 87 2.18 -11.49 8.71
C GLY A 87 3.24 -12.48 9.22
N ASP A 88 4.48 -12.32 8.76
CA ASP A 88 5.66 -13.12 9.10
C ASP A 88 6.90 -12.21 9.06
N ALA A 89 8.04 -12.64 9.58
CA ALA A 89 9.26 -11.82 9.65
C ALA A 89 9.76 -11.40 8.25
N THR A 90 9.75 -12.29 7.27
CA THR A 90 10.12 -11.94 5.90
C THR A 90 9.24 -12.68 4.91
N ALA A 91 8.92 -12.02 3.80
CA ALA A 91 8.10 -12.63 2.76
C ALA A 91 8.84 -13.79 2.06
N VAL A 92 8.07 -14.78 1.64
CA VAL A 92 8.56 -15.94 0.90
C VAL A 92 8.24 -15.74 -0.58
N GLY A 93 9.28 -15.64 -1.40
CA GLY A 93 9.17 -15.54 -2.86
C GLY A 93 9.27 -16.90 -3.55
N VAL A 94 9.52 -16.86 -4.85
CA VAL A 94 9.64 -18.04 -5.72
C VAL A 94 10.70 -19.02 -5.20
N ARG A 95 10.45 -20.31 -5.40
CA ARG A 95 11.31 -21.41 -4.90
C ARG A 95 11.56 -21.38 -3.39
N GLY A 96 10.72 -20.72 -2.61
CA GLY A 96 10.85 -20.64 -1.15
C GLY A 96 11.97 -19.71 -0.66
N GLN A 97 12.50 -18.84 -1.52
CA GLN A 97 13.49 -17.84 -1.11
C GLN A 97 12.86 -16.83 -0.15
N ARG A 98 13.63 -16.32 0.81
CA ARG A 98 13.16 -15.32 1.77
C ARG A 98 13.81 -13.97 1.53
N GLY A 99 13.01 -12.92 1.58
CA GLY A 99 13.50 -11.54 1.50
C GLY A 99 14.36 -11.15 2.70
N GLY A 100 15.12 -10.05 2.54
CA GLY A 100 15.96 -9.49 3.60
C GLY A 100 15.26 -8.40 4.44
N ARG A 101 14.04 -8.00 4.07
CA ARG A 101 13.25 -6.98 4.78
C ARG A 101 11.81 -7.43 5.00
N SER A 102 11.17 -6.84 6.00
CA SER A 102 9.73 -6.89 6.19
C SER A 102 8.99 -6.38 4.94
N ALA A 103 7.89 -7.02 4.56
CA ALA A 103 7.00 -6.49 3.53
C ALA A 103 6.13 -5.38 4.14
N PRO A 104 6.33 -4.10 3.77
CA PRO A 104 5.53 -3.01 4.34
C PRO A 104 4.07 -3.13 3.92
N THR A 105 3.14 -2.56 4.69
CA THR A 105 1.73 -2.54 4.30
C THR A 105 1.48 -1.74 3.01
N VAL A 106 0.56 -2.20 2.17
CA VAL A 106 0.04 -1.45 1.00
C VAL A 106 -0.95 -0.37 1.43
N ILE A 107 -1.53 -0.48 2.64
CA ILE A 107 -2.53 0.46 3.15
C ILE A 107 -2.01 1.89 3.08
N ASN A 108 -2.81 2.76 2.48
CA ASN A 108 -2.55 4.20 2.35
C ASN A 108 -1.22 4.53 1.63
N SER A 109 -0.66 3.60 0.85
CA SER A 109 0.57 3.81 0.07
C SER A 109 0.45 4.94 -0.95
N VAL A 110 -0.77 5.28 -1.36
CA VAL A 110 -1.08 6.46 -2.20
C VAL A 110 -0.60 7.79 -1.62
N TYR A 111 -0.50 7.91 -0.29
CA TYR A 111 -0.03 9.13 0.36
C TYR A 111 1.50 9.14 0.57
N GLN A 112 2.20 8.11 0.10
CA GLN A 112 3.64 8.02 0.23
C GLN A 112 4.34 8.73 -0.93
N HIS A 113 5.37 9.53 -0.64
CA HIS A 113 6.18 10.19 -1.68
C HIS A 113 7.16 9.21 -2.35
N PHE A 114 7.81 8.37 -1.55
CA PHE A 114 8.70 7.31 -2.02
C PHE A 114 8.19 5.97 -1.52
N GLN A 115 8.41 4.92 -2.31
CA GLN A 115 8.03 3.55 -1.99
C GLN A 115 9.24 2.71 -1.56
N PHE A 116 8.98 1.57 -0.91
CA PHE A 116 9.96 0.75 -0.18
C PHE A 116 10.56 1.43 1.06
N TRP A 117 11.22 0.62 1.90
CA TRP A 117 11.90 1.07 3.12
C TRP A 117 13.04 2.08 2.88
N ASP A 118 13.74 1.98 1.75
CA ASP A 118 14.85 2.87 1.35
C ASP A 118 14.42 3.97 0.38
N GLY A 119 13.13 4.00 0.00
CA GLY A 119 12.59 5.02 -0.89
C GLY A 119 13.12 4.97 -2.32
N ARG A 120 13.56 3.80 -2.80
CA ARG A 120 14.20 3.66 -4.12
C ARG A 120 13.27 3.85 -5.31
N ALA A 121 11.96 3.79 -5.11
CA ALA A 121 10.97 4.05 -6.16
C ALA A 121 10.21 5.35 -5.86
N GLY A 122 10.07 6.21 -6.88
CA GLY A 122 9.41 7.51 -6.79
C GLY A 122 7.90 7.47 -6.99
N SER A 123 7.33 6.33 -7.34
CA SER A 123 5.89 6.14 -7.53
C SER A 123 5.46 4.70 -7.28
N LEU A 124 4.15 4.48 -7.13
CA LEU A 124 3.57 3.13 -7.09
C LEU A 124 3.74 2.40 -8.42
N GLU A 125 3.63 3.12 -9.55
CA GLU A 125 3.85 2.52 -10.87
C GLU A 125 5.26 1.94 -11.03
N GLU A 126 6.28 2.64 -10.55
CA GLU A 126 7.66 2.16 -10.55
C GLU A 126 7.85 1.03 -9.54
N GLN A 127 7.30 1.18 -8.33
CA GLN A 127 7.36 0.18 -7.27
C GLN A 127 6.80 -1.16 -7.75
N ALA A 128 5.63 -1.17 -8.39
CA ALA A 128 4.91 -2.37 -8.77
C ALA A 128 5.67 -3.27 -9.76
N LEU A 129 6.57 -2.69 -10.57
CA LEU A 129 7.40 -3.45 -11.52
C LEU A 129 8.64 -4.08 -10.85
N GLY A 130 9.12 -3.53 -9.72
CA GLY A 130 10.30 -4.02 -9.03
C GLY A 130 10.19 -5.48 -8.55
N PRO A 131 9.15 -5.84 -7.76
CA PRO A 131 8.92 -7.21 -7.27
C PRO A 131 8.85 -8.27 -8.37
N ILE A 132 8.22 -7.92 -9.50
CA ILE A 132 8.03 -8.82 -10.65
C ILE A 132 9.40 -9.32 -11.14
N ALA A 133 10.37 -8.41 -11.31
CA ALA A 133 11.71 -8.74 -11.79
C ALA A 133 12.70 -9.19 -10.71
N ASN A 134 12.39 -9.01 -9.41
CA ASN A 134 13.33 -9.29 -8.33
C ASN A 134 13.56 -10.81 -8.20
N PRO A 135 14.82 -11.31 -8.24
CA PRO A 135 15.13 -12.74 -8.26
C PRO A 135 14.78 -13.51 -6.98
N ILE A 136 14.62 -12.79 -5.87
CA ILE A 136 14.21 -13.35 -4.57
C ILE A 136 12.69 -13.34 -4.43
N GLU A 137 12.00 -12.37 -5.05
CA GLU A 137 10.56 -12.20 -4.95
C GLU A 137 9.83 -12.99 -6.04
N MET A 138 9.56 -12.41 -7.22
CA MET A 138 8.77 -13.06 -8.29
C MET A 138 9.61 -13.57 -9.47
N ASN A 139 10.85 -13.10 -9.61
CA ASN A 139 11.88 -13.53 -10.58
C ASN A 139 11.44 -13.64 -12.06
N LEU A 140 10.47 -12.84 -12.50
CA LEU A 140 10.01 -12.81 -13.88
C LEU A 140 10.51 -11.51 -14.57
N PRO A 141 11.44 -11.59 -15.54
CA PRO A 141 11.83 -10.42 -16.33
C PRO A 141 10.60 -9.74 -16.95
N ILE A 142 10.58 -8.41 -16.94
CA ILE A 142 9.38 -7.64 -17.32
C ILE A 142 8.93 -7.94 -18.76
N ASP A 143 9.85 -8.08 -19.70
CA ASP A 143 9.54 -8.45 -21.08
C ASP A 143 8.82 -9.81 -21.17
N GLN A 144 9.22 -10.78 -20.34
CA GLN A 144 8.56 -12.07 -20.24
C GLN A 144 7.19 -11.97 -19.56
N ALA A 145 7.04 -11.13 -18.53
CA ALA A 145 5.75 -10.85 -17.90
C ALA A 145 4.76 -10.27 -18.92
N ILE A 146 5.19 -9.29 -19.73
CA ILE A 146 4.36 -8.70 -20.78
C ILE A 146 3.98 -9.73 -21.85
N ALA A 147 4.94 -10.51 -22.36
CA ALA A 147 4.66 -11.55 -23.35
C ALA A 147 3.67 -12.60 -22.81
N ARG A 148 3.79 -12.97 -21.54
CA ARG A 148 2.91 -13.93 -20.87
C ARG A 148 1.49 -13.39 -20.71
N LEU A 149 1.33 -12.15 -20.24
CA LEU A 149 0.03 -11.50 -20.10
C LEU A 149 -0.63 -11.29 -21.47
N ALA A 150 0.13 -10.89 -22.49
CA ALA A 150 -0.38 -10.72 -23.85
C ALA A 150 -0.88 -12.02 -24.50
N ALA A 151 -0.40 -13.18 -24.05
CA ALA A 151 -0.85 -14.49 -24.50
C ALA A 151 -2.15 -14.96 -23.83
N ILE A 152 -2.63 -14.26 -22.79
CA ILE A 152 -3.90 -14.54 -22.12
C ILE A 152 -4.97 -13.65 -22.76
N GLU A 153 -5.90 -14.26 -23.50
CA GLU A 153 -6.94 -13.55 -24.27
C GLU A 153 -7.68 -12.50 -23.43
N GLY A 154 -8.10 -12.85 -22.21
CA GLY A 154 -8.80 -11.90 -21.33
C GLY A 154 -7.95 -10.70 -20.92
N TYR A 155 -6.65 -10.86 -20.64
CA TYR A 155 -5.79 -9.72 -20.36
C TYR A 155 -5.52 -8.88 -21.60
N ALA A 156 -5.27 -9.50 -22.75
CA ALA A 156 -5.07 -8.77 -24.00
C ALA A 156 -6.29 -7.87 -24.33
N GLU A 157 -7.50 -8.38 -24.16
CA GLU A 157 -8.75 -7.61 -24.33
C GLU A 157 -8.88 -6.49 -23.29
N GLN A 158 -8.61 -6.77 -22.02
CA GLN A 158 -8.71 -5.77 -20.95
C GLN A 158 -7.71 -4.63 -21.11
N PHE A 159 -6.45 -4.91 -21.49
CA PHE A 159 -5.47 -3.86 -21.76
C PHE A 159 -5.89 -3.00 -22.97
N GLN A 160 -6.39 -3.63 -24.04
CA GLN A 160 -6.92 -2.90 -25.18
C GLN A 160 -8.13 -2.02 -24.81
N GLN A 161 -9.01 -2.49 -23.92
CA GLN A 161 -10.17 -1.74 -23.44
C GLN A 161 -9.78 -0.57 -22.51
N VAL A 162 -8.88 -0.80 -21.56
CA VAL A 162 -8.50 0.18 -20.52
C VAL A 162 -7.51 1.22 -21.05
N PHE A 163 -6.56 0.81 -21.89
CA PHE A 163 -5.45 1.66 -22.32
C PHE A 163 -5.43 1.93 -23.83
N GLY A 164 -6.28 1.26 -24.62
CA GLY A 164 -6.34 1.45 -26.07
C GLY A 164 -5.16 0.84 -26.82
N ARG A 165 -4.31 0.04 -26.16
CA ARG A 165 -3.09 -0.52 -26.74
C ARG A 165 -2.77 -1.91 -26.15
N PRO A 166 -1.91 -2.71 -26.82
CA PRO A 166 -1.46 -3.99 -26.30
C PRO A 166 -0.77 -3.88 -24.94
N VAL A 167 -0.72 -5.01 -24.22
CA VAL A 167 -0.05 -5.14 -22.93
C VAL A 167 1.39 -4.61 -23.01
N ASN A 168 1.78 -3.76 -22.05
CA ASN A 168 3.10 -3.18 -21.94
C ASN A 168 3.44 -2.84 -20.48
N ALA A 169 4.72 -2.60 -20.20
CA ALA A 169 5.22 -2.40 -18.83
C ALA A 169 4.64 -1.15 -18.15
N GLU A 170 4.46 -0.05 -18.89
CA GLU A 170 3.90 1.19 -18.35
C GLU A 170 2.47 0.98 -17.85
N ASP A 171 1.63 0.33 -18.67
CA ASP A 171 0.23 0.08 -18.34
C ASP A 171 0.05 -0.98 -17.27
N LEU A 172 0.96 -1.97 -17.19
CA LEU A 172 1.02 -2.93 -16.08
C LEU A 172 1.24 -2.22 -14.75
N GLY A 173 2.25 -1.35 -14.68
CA GLY A 173 2.51 -0.53 -13.50
C GLY A 173 1.33 0.39 -13.15
N LYS A 174 0.71 1.02 -14.17
CA LYS A 174 -0.47 1.87 -13.96
C LYS A 174 -1.69 1.13 -13.44
N ALA A 175 -1.96 -0.08 -13.93
CA ALA A 175 -3.09 -0.89 -13.48
C ALA A 175 -2.90 -1.32 -12.02
N LEU A 176 -1.74 -1.89 -11.68
CA LEU A 176 -1.40 -2.29 -10.30
C LEU A 176 -1.51 -1.09 -9.35
N ALA A 177 -0.86 0.02 -9.68
CA ALA A 177 -0.89 1.23 -8.87
C ALA A 177 -2.32 1.81 -8.72
N ALA A 178 -3.18 1.68 -9.74
CA ALA A 178 -4.57 2.13 -9.63
C ALA A 178 -5.34 1.32 -8.58
N PHE A 179 -5.12 0.01 -8.51
CA PHE A 179 -5.72 -0.84 -7.49
C PHE A 179 -5.15 -0.53 -6.10
N GLU A 180 -3.83 -0.42 -5.94
CA GLU A 180 -3.19 -0.14 -4.65
C GLU A 180 -3.66 1.18 -4.03
N ARG A 181 -3.95 2.20 -4.87
CA ARG A 181 -4.53 3.47 -4.42
C ARG A 181 -5.91 3.35 -3.78
N THR A 182 -6.61 2.24 -4.03
CA THR A 182 -7.92 1.97 -3.43
C THR A 182 -7.84 1.37 -2.03
N VAL A 183 -6.65 0.92 -1.61
CA VAL A 183 -6.41 0.31 -0.30
C VAL A 183 -6.24 1.42 0.74
N LEU A 184 -7.35 1.98 1.19
CA LEU A 184 -7.39 3.06 2.18
C LEU A 184 -7.88 2.57 3.54
N SER A 185 -7.18 2.96 4.60
CA SER A 185 -7.69 2.85 5.97
C SER A 185 -7.75 4.22 6.61
N GLY A 186 -8.95 4.63 6.99
CA GLY A 186 -9.22 5.76 7.87
C GLY A 186 -10.46 5.45 8.69
N ASN A 187 -11.18 6.46 9.15
CA ASN A 187 -12.32 6.31 10.07
C ASN A 187 -11.96 5.50 11.34
N ALA A 188 -10.68 5.48 11.70
CA ALA A 188 -10.23 4.78 12.90
C ALA A 188 -10.79 5.49 14.15
N PRO A 189 -10.81 4.82 15.31
CA PRO A 189 -11.24 5.44 16.56
C PRO A 189 -10.59 6.80 16.87
N TYR A 190 -9.31 6.98 16.54
CA TYR A 190 -8.64 8.29 16.61
C TYR A 190 -9.28 9.35 15.71
N ASP A 191 -9.61 9.00 14.46
CA ASP A 191 -10.20 9.92 13.48
C ASP A 191 -11.58 10.40 13.97
N ARG A 192 -12.40 9.46 14.51
CA ARG A 192 -13.71 9.77 15.11
C ARG A 192 -13.59 10.60 16.38
N PHE A 193 -12.61 10.30 17.23
CA PHE A 193 -12.33 11.08 18.44
C PHE A 193 -11.95 12.53 18.12
N LYS A 194 -11.11 12.72 17.10
CA LYS A 194 -10.77 14.05 16.55
C LYS A 194 -11.97 14.77 15.95
N ALA A 195 -12.88 14.03 15.31
CA ALA A 195 -14.12 14.57 14.75
C ALA A 195 -15.20 14.91 15.80
N GLY A 196 -14.99 14.56 17.08
CA GLY A 196 -15.83 14.97 18.20
C GLY A 196 -16.45 13.83 19.00
N ASP A 197 -16.33 12.58 18.55
CA ASP A 197 -16.82 11.42 19.30
C ASP A 197 -15.89 11.06 20.46
N LYS A 198 -16.15 11.63 21.64
CA LYS A 198 -15.30 11.45 22.83
C LYS A 198 -15.28 10.02 23.37
N ASN A 199 -16.21 9.16 22.93
CA ASN A 199 -16.28 7.78 23.34
C ASN A 199 -15.60 6.83 22.36
N ALA A 200 -15.07 7.33 21.25
CA ALA A 200 -14.39 6.49 20.26
C ALA A 200 -13.09 5.86 20.82
N LEU A 201 -12.40 6.52 21.76
CA LEU A 201 -11.18 6.01 22.39
C LEU A 201 -11.41 5.70 23.87
N SER A 202 -10.84 4.60 24.35
CA SER A 202 -10.75 4.33 25.79
C SER A 202 -9.94 5.41 26.53
N GLU A 203 -10.15 5.56 27.84
CA GLU A 203 -9.37 6.51 28.64
C GLU A 203 -7.85 6.23 28.56
N GLN A 204 -7.47 4.95 28.50
CA GLN A 204 -6.08 4.54 28.36
C GLN A 204 -5.49 4.92 26.99
N ALA A 205 -6.22 4.67 25.90
CA ALA A 205 -5.81 5.10 24.56
C ALA A 205 -5.75 6.63 24.43
N GLN A 206 -6.63 7.38 25.13
CA GLN A 206 -6.54 8.84 25.19
C GLN A 206 -5.28 9.32 25.90
N GLU A 207 -4.84 8.64 26.97
CA GLU A 207 -3.57 8.94 27.63
C GLU A 207 -2.38 8.60 26.72
N GLY A 208 -2.44 7.45 26.03
CA GLY A 208 -1.48 7.08 25.00
C GLY A 208 -1.36 8.12 23.90
N MET A 209 -2.49 8.62 23.41
CA MET A 209 -2.54 9.68 22.41
C MET A 209 -1.85 10.96 22.92
N LYS A 210 -2.07 11.38 24.18
CA LYS A 210 -1.38 12.56 24.74
C LYS A 210 0.12 12.35 24.83
N LEU A 211 0.58 11.15 25.16
CA LEU A 211 2.00 10.81 25.17
C LEU A 211 2.58 10.87 23.75
N PHE A 212 1.89 10.26 22.78
CA PHE A 212 2.29 10.18 21.38
C PHE A 212 2.54 11.56 20.76
N PHE A 213 1.60 12.50 20.99
CA PHE A 213 1.69 13.89 20.50
C PHE A 213 2.40 14.84 21.49
N GLY A 214 3.03 14.31 22.53
CA GLY A 214 3.61 15.08 23.63
C GLY A 214 4.92 14.47 24.09
N LYS A 215 4.97 14.00 25.34
CA LYS A 215 6.22 13.54 26.00
C LYS A 215 6.99 12.49 25.18
N ALA A 216 6.31 11.57 24.51
CA ALA A 216 6.96 10.49 23.77
C ALA A 216 7.46 10.90 22.38
N ASN A 217 7.10 12.10 21.92
CA ASN A 217 7.57 12.73 20.68
C ASN A 217 7.36 11.90 19.40
N CYS A 218 6.52 10.86 19.41
CA CYS A 218 6.35 9.96 18.28
C CYS A 218 5.84 10.71 17.03
N SER A 219 5.06 11.77 17.23
CA SER A 219 4.53 12.60 16.15
C SER A 219 5.55 13.49 15.44
N SER A 220 6.82 13.52 15.87
CA SER A 220 7.88 14.23 15.14
C SER A 220 8.08 13.64 13.74
N CYS A 221 8.06 12.30 13.65
CA CYS A 221 8.16 11.56 12.39
C CYS A 221 6.78 11.01 11.97
N HIS A 222 5.98 10.49 12.90
CA HIS A 222 4.67 9.92 12.59
C HIS A 222 3.55 10.97 12.58
N ALA A 223 3.64 11.89 11.61
CA ALA A 223 2.83 13.08 11.55
C ALA A 223 1.64 13.00 10.56
N GLY A 224 0.72 13.95 10.70
CA GLY A 224 -0.35 14.19 9.74
C GLY A 224 -1.39 13.07 9.64
N ALA A 225 -2.16 13.11 8.55
CA ALA A 225 -3.28 12.21 8.35
C ALA A 225 -2.86 10.75 8.15
N ASN A 226 -1.67 10.47 7.63
CA ASN A 226 -1.20 9.09 7.39
C ASN A 226 -0.19 8.60 8.45
N PHE A 227 0.02 9.35 9.54
CA PHE A 227 1.01 9.02 10.58
C PHE A 227 2.40 8.72 10.01
N SER A 228 2.82 9.56 9.06
CA SER A 228 4.12 9.50 8.40
C SER A 228 4.42 10.88 7.83
N ASP A 229 5.64 11.35 8.07
CA ASP A 229 6.21 12.56 7.48
C ASP A 229 6.81 12.31 6.08
N ASN A 230 6.87 11.04 5.63
CA ASN A 230 7.59 10.59 4.44
C ASN A 230 9.12 10.86 4.48
N GLY A 231 9.67 11.12 5.66
CA GLY A 231 11.10 11.30 5.90
C GLY A 231 11.86 9.98 5.99
N PHE A 232 13.17 10.08 6.18
CA PHE A 232 14.08 8.95 6.39
C PHE A 232 14.86 9.19 7.67
N HIS A 233 14.83 8.21 8.58
CA HIS A 233 15.41 8.34 9.91
C HIS A 233 16.22 7.10 10.26
N ASN A 234 17.36 7.30 10.90
CA ASN A 234 18.13 6.21 11.47
C ASN A 234 17.66 5.98 12.91
N LEU A 235 17.16 4.78 13.15
CA LEU A 235 16.61 4.36 14.45
C LEU A 235 17.59 3.46 15.21
N GLY A 236 18.81 3.26 14.72
CA GLY A 236 19.81 2.34 15.28
C GLY A 236 19.44 0.86 15.16
N VAL A 237 18.37 0.51 14.45
CA VAL A 237 17.94 -0.87 14.28
C VAL A 237 19.00 -1.64 13.50
N ASN A 238 19.46 -2.75 14.09
CA ASN A 238 20.44 -3.68 13.51
C ASN A 238 21.82 -3.08 13.15
N ILE A 239 22.18 -1.92 13.71
CA ILE A 239 23.41 -1.20 13.34
C ILE A 239 24.71 -1.92 13.75
N HIS A 240 24.63 -2.88 14.68
CA HIS A 240 25.77 -3.68 15.16
C HIS A 240 25.85 -5.07 14.50
N HIS A 241 25.01 -5.36 13.51
CA HIS A 241 25.12 -6.59 12.72
C HIS A 241 26.44 -6.62 11.94
N GLU A 242 26.94 -7.81 11.59
CA GLU A 242 28.16 -7.94 10.77
C GLU A 242 28.01 -7.29 9.40
N GLN A 243 26.79 -7.31 8.86
CA GLN A 243 26.40 -6.65 7.62
C GLN A 243 25.09 -5.90 7.87
N PRO A 244 25.15 -4.67 8.41
CA PRO A 244 23.95 -3.89 8.66
C PRO A 244 23.35 -3.43 7.31
N ASP A 245 22.03 -3.40 7.24
CA ASP A 245 21.34 -2.85 6.06
C ASP A 245 21.65 -1.34 5.98
N SER A 246 22.24 -0.92 4.86
CA SER A 246 22.66 0.47 4.67
C SER A 246 21.47 1.43 4.55
N GLY A 247 20.28 0.94 4.22
CA GLY A 247 19.08 1.74 4.06
C GLY A 247 19.20 2.77 2.94
N ARG A 248 18.74 4.00 3.20
CA ARG A 248 18.60 5.08 2.22
C ARG A 248 19.92 5.49 1.55
N VAL A 249 21.06 5.40 2.23
CA VAL A 249 22.37 5.80 1.66
C VAL A 249 22.73 5.05 0.38
N ALA A 250 22.23 3.81 0.21
CA ALA A 250 22.42 3.05 -1.03
C ALA A 250 21.79 3.72 -2.25
N ILE A 251 20.79 4.59 -2.03
CA ILE A 251 20.05 5.32 -3.06
C ILE A 251 20.53 6.76 -3.16
N SER A 252 20.66 7.46 -2.02
CA SER A 252 20.98 8.89 -2.00
C SER A 252 22.46 9.21 -2.10
N GLN A 253 23.34 8.28 -1.67
CA GLN A 253 24.79 8.48 -1.54
C GLN A 253 25.19 9.61 -0.58
N LEU A 254 24.26 10.05 0.29
CA LEU A 254 24.52 11.09 1.29
C LEU A 254 24.92 10.46 2.62
N GLY A 255 26.03 10.95 3.20
CA GLY A 255 26.56 10.45 4.46
C GLY A 255 25.60 10.54 5.67
N GLY A 256 24.61 11.43 5.62
CA GLY A 256 23.57 11.53 6.65
C GLY A 256 22.54 10.39 6.61
N ASP A 257 22.41 9.70 5.49
CA ASP A 257 21.35 8.70 5.27
C ASP A 257 21.77 7.27 5.64
N HIS A 258 22.95 7.10 6.26
CA HIS A 258 23.44 5.77 6.66
C HIS A 258 22.51 5.14 7.69
N GLY A 259 21.99 3.95 7.38
CA GLY A 259 21.05 3.23 8.25
C GLY A 259 19.69 3.92 8.39
N ALA A 260 19.40 4.93 7.55
CA ALA A 260 18.13 5.62 7.57
C ALA A 260 17.08 4.87 6.74
N PHE A 261 15.86 4.80 7.26
CA PHE A 261 14.72 4.16 6.60
C PHE A 261 13.51 5.07 6.62
N LYS A 262 12.65 4.91 5.61
CA LYS A 262 11.44 5.70 5.45
C LYS A 262 10.50 5.50 6.63
N THR A 263 9.92 6.57 7.16
CA THR A 263 8.87 6.50 8.18
C THR A 263 7.64 5.76 7.62
N PRO A 264 7.30 4.54 8.09
CA PRO A 264 6.10 3.87 7.65
C PRO A 264 4.85 4.54 8.24
N THR A 265 3.69 4.32 7.61
CA THR A 265 2.41 4.68 8.25
C THR A 265 2.19 3.83 9.50
N LEU A 266 1.57 4.42 10.53
CA LEU A 266 1.09 3.68 11.69
C LEU A 266 -0.39 3.27 11.60
N ARG A 267 -1.07 3.58 10.49
CA ARG A 267 -2.45 3.11 10.29
C ARG A 267 -2.44 1.59 10.14
N GLU A 268 -3.32 0.92 10.88
CA GLU A 268 -3.39 -0.55 11.00
C GLU A 268 -2.12 -1.22 11.56
N ILE A 269 -1.27 -0.48 12.29
CA ILE A 269 0.02 -1.01 12.77
C ILE A 269 -0.12 -2.30 13.60
N ALA A 270 -1.22 -2.44 14.35
CA ALA A 270 -1.51 -3.63 15.14
C ALA A 270 -1.65 -4.93 14.31
N ARG A 271 -1.82 -4.83 12.99
CA ARG A 271 -2.00 -5.98 12.07
C ARG A 271 -0.73 -6.37 11.32
N THR A 272 0.38 -5.69 11.55
CA THR A 272 1.59 -5.77 10.71
C THR A 272 2.82 -6.25 11.48
N ALA A 273 2.62 -6.88 12.63
CA ALA A 273 3.71 -7.54 13.33
C ALA A 273 4.36 -8.64 12.45
N PRO A 274 5.66 -8.91 12.62
CA PRO A 274 6.62 -8.21 13.48
C PRO A 274 7.14 -6.89 12.87
N TYR A 275 7.79 -6.06 13.70
CA TYR A 275 8.05 -4.64 13.43
C TYR A 275 9.51 -4.34 13.07
N MET A 276 9.71 -3.13 12.53
CA MET A 276 10.95 -2.62 11.91
C MET A 276 11.20 -3.21 10.52
N HIS A 277 12.19 -2.67 9.82
CA HIS A 277 12.55 -3.13 8.47
C HIS A 277 13.11 -4.56 8.47
N ASP A 278 13.67 -5.02 9.59
CA ASP A 278 14.34 -6.31 9.78
C ASP A 278 13.54 -7.30 10.64
N CYS A 279 12.34 -6.90 11.10
CA CYS A 279 11.48 -7.71 11.95
C CYS A 279 12.09 -8.12 13.30
N SER A 280 13.05 -7.35 13.81
CA SER A 280 13.72 -7.60 15.09
C SER A 280 12.83 -7.46 16.32
N LEU A 281 11.70 -6.76 16.21
CA LEU A 281 10.78 -6.49 17.34
C LEU A 281 9.44 -7.19 17.13
N ALA A 282 9.07 -8.10 18.04
CA ALA A 282 7.91 -8.97 17.87
C ALA A 282 6.57 -8.27 18.15
N THR A 283 6.54 -7.34 19.11
CA THR A 283 5.31 -6.72 19.61
C THR A 283 5.40 -5.19 19.62
N LEU A 284 4.25 -4.50 19.61
CA LEU A 284 4.21 -3.05 19.81
C LEU A 284 4.80 -2.64 21.17
N LYS A 285 4.69 -3.51 22.18
CA LYS A 285 5.35 -3.31 23.47
C LYS A 285 6.87 -3.29 23.32
N ASP A 286 7.45 -4.18 22.52
CA ASP A 286 8.89 -4.19 22.25
C ASP A 286 9.33 -2.93 21.49
N VAL A 287 8.50 -2.47 20.54
CA VAL A 287 8.72 -1.21 19.81
C VAL A 287 8.71 -0.01 20.76
N VAL A 288 7.67 0.14 21.58
CA VAL A 288 7.58 1.25 22.53
C VAL A 288 8.71 1.18 23.56
N ALA A 289 9.08 -0.01 24.04
CA ALA A 289 10.21 -0.18 24.93
C ALA A 289 11.57 0.14 24.26
N TYR A 290 11.71 -0.12 22.95
CA TYR A 290 12.88 0.23 22.15
C TYR A 290 13.06 1.75 22.06
N TYR A 291 11.99 2.49 21.77
CA TYR A 291 12.03 3.95 21.77
C TYR A 291 12.18 4.53 23.18
N SER A 292 11.52 3.95 24.19
CA SER A 292 11.56 4.45 25.58
C SER A 292 12.98 4.53 26.15
N ARG A 293 13.84 3.57 25.77
CA ARG A 293 15.26 3.53 26.18
C ARG A 293 16.20 4.36 25.30
N GLY A 294 15.69 5.02 24.25
CA GLY A 294 16.49 5.83 23.32
C GLY A 294 17.14 5.03 22.19
N ALA A 295 16.51 3.93 21.76
CA ALA A 295 16.98 3.11 20.65
C ALA A 295 18.42 2.57 20.83
N THR A 296 19.14 2.34 19.73
CA THR A 296 20.54 1.90 19.73
C THR A 296 21.44 3.04 19.22
N PRO A 297 22.29 3.63 20.08
CA PRO A 297 23.15 4.75 19.70
C PRO A 297 24.12 4.44 18.55
N ASN A 298 24.27 5.39 17.62
CA ASN A 298 25.28 5.37 16.56
C ASN A 298 25.51 6.79 16.02
N ASP A 299 26.57 6.97 15.21
CA ASP A 299 26.99 8.28 14.69
C ASP A 299 25.97 8.95 13.76
N HIS A 300 25.01 8.19 13.24
CA HIS A 300 23.97 8.66 12.33
C HIS A 300 22.57 8.62 12.94
N LEU A 301 22.44 8.31 14.24
CA LEU A 301 21.14 8.24 14.91
C LEU A 301 20.39 9.57 14.76
N ASP A 302 19.10 9.49 14.44
CA ASP A 302 18.26 10.67 14.28
C ASP A 302 18.19 11.47 15.60
N GLU A 303 18.26 12.80 15.51
CA GLU A 303 18.34 13.70 16.66
C GLU A 303 17.06 13.71 17.51
N GLU A 304 15.93 13.31 16.93
CA GLU A 304 14.65 13.17 17.63
C GLU A 304 14.56 11.87 18.44
N ILE A 305 15.59 11.01 18.40
CA ILE A 305 15.68 9.76 19.15
C ILE A 305 16.54 9.92 20.41
N PHE A 306 15.89 9.93 21.57
CA PHE A 306 16.53 10.04 22.88
C PHE A 306 15.75 9.24 23.94
N PRO A 307 16.35 8.90 25.10
CA PRO A 307 15.66 8.18 26.17
C PRO A 307 14.43 8.95 26.68
N LEU A 308 13.25 8.38 26.47
CA LEU A 308 11.97 8.97 26.87
C LEU A 308 11.63 8.67 28.35
N ASN A 309 12.25 7.62 28.91
CA ASN A 309 12.05 7.18 30.30
C ASN A 309 10.55 7.09 30.67
N LEU A 310 9.81 6.33 29.86
CA LEU A 310 8.38 6.10 30.06
C LEU A 310 8.19 5.02 31.13
N SER A 311 7.29 5.26 32.09
CA SER A 311 6.86 4.21 33.02
C SER A 311 6.12 3.09 32.29
N ASP A 312 5.97 1.93 32.91
CA ASP A 312 5.24 0.80 32.34
C ASP A 312 3.80 1.18 31.95
N ASP A 313 3.12 1.97 32.80
CA ASP A 313 1.77 2.47 32.50
C ASP A 313 1.75 3.41 31.28
N GLN A 314 2.77 4.26 31.13
CA GLN A 314 2.89 5.15 29.96
C GLN A 314 3.14 4.35 28.69
N GLN A 315 3.98 3.32 28.75
CA GLN A 315 4.23 2.43 27.61
C GLN A 315 2.96 1.65 27.24
N ALA A 316 2.24 1.10 28.22
CA ALA A 316 0.97 0.42 27.99
C ALA A 316 -0.09 1.35 27.38
N ALA A 317 -0.17 2.60 27.83
CA ALA A 317 -1.06 3.59 27.26
C ALA A 317 -0.75 3.89 25.78
N LEU A 318 0.54 4.04 25.42
CA LEU A 318 0.95 4.21 24.03
C LEU A 318 0.56 3.00 23.17
N VAL A 319 0.79 1.78 23.66
CA VAL A 319 0.38 0.56 22.96
C VAL A 319 -1.13 0.54 22.73
N ALA A 320 -1.93 0.86 23.76
CA ALA A 320 -3.38 0.96 23.62
C ALA A 320 -3.81 2.00 22.56
N PHE A 321 -3.12 3.14 22.47
CA PHE A 321 -3.39 4.12 21.40
C PHE A 321 -3.05 3.57 20.00
N LEU A 322 -1.93 2.87 19.84
CA LEU A 322 -1.54 2.30 18.55
C LEU A 322 -2.49 1.17 18.12
N GLU A 323 -2.96 0.35 19.07
CA GLU A 323 -3.86 -0.77 18.80
C GLU A 323 -5.30 -0.32 18.58
N GLU A 324 -5.88 0.43 19.52
CA GLU A 324 -7.27 0.87 19.46
C GLU A 324 -7.43 2.06 18.54
N GLY A 325 -6.54 3.05 18.65
CA GLY A 325 -6.71 4.33 17.99
C GLY A 325 -6.50 4.30 16.49
N LEU A 326 -5.63 3.41 16.01
CA LEU A 326 -5.17 3.40 14.62
C LEU A 326 -5.64 2.18 13.80
N SER A 327 -6.46 1.31 14.40
CA SER A 327 -7.10 0.18 13.71
C SER A 327 -8.54 0.54 13.36
N SER A 328 -8.87 0.53 12.07
CA SER A 328 -10.21 0.86 11.59
C SER A 328 -11.17 -0.31 11.74
N ASP A 329 -12.43 0.02 12.06
CA ASP A 329 -13.55 -0.92 11.96
C ASP A 329 -13.91 -1.19 10.49
N ASP A 330 -13.62 -0.23 9.60
CA ASP A 330 -13.82 -0.31 8.15
C ASP A 330 -12.52 -0.76 7.45
N TYR A 331 -11.90 -1.82 7.97
CA TYR A 331 -10.65 -2.36 7.43
C TYR A 331 -10.81 -2.71 5.93
N PRO A 332 -9.89 -2.28 5.04
CA PRO A 332 -10.02 -2.46 3.59
C PRO A 332 -9.74 -3.91 3.19
N LEU A 333 -10.64 -4.83 3.51
CA LEU A 333 -10.50 -6.23 3.16
C LEU A 333 -10.94 -6.46 1.70
N VAL A 334 -10.12 -7.18 0.95
CA VAL A 334 -10.38 -7.45 -0.47
C VAL A 334 -10.19 -8.94 -0.75
N GLU A 335 -11.26 -9.58 -1.22
CA GLU A 335 -11.21 -10.97 -1.67
C GLU A 335 -10.56 -11.10 -3.05
N PRO A 336 -9.80 -12.20 -3.30
CA PRO A 336 -9.22 -12.48 -4.61
C PRO A 336 -10.26 -12.44 -5.73
N PRO A 337 -9.99 -11.77 -6.86
CA PRO A 337 -10.90 -11.75 -8.00
C PRO A 337 -10.82 -13.07 -8.78
N LYS A 338 -11.81 -13.29 -9.66
CA LYS A 338 -11.67 -14.27 -10.74
C LYS A 338 -10.61 -13.77 -11.73
N LEU A 339 -9.62 -14.61 -12.02
CA LEU A 339 -8.60 -14.34 -13.02
C LEU A 339 -9.09 -14.77 -14.42
N PRO A 340 -8.65 -14.08 -15.49
CA PRO A 340 -8.96 -14.45 -16.88
C PRO A 340 -8.23 -15.71 -17.35
#